data_AF-A0A8X6L278-F1
#
_entry.id   AF-A0A8X6L278-F1
#
_cell.length_a   1.000
_cell.length_b   1.000
_cell.length_c   1.000
_cell.angle_alpha   90.00
_cell.angle_beta   90.00
_cell.angle_gamma   90.00
#
_symmetry.space_group_name_H-M   'P 1'
#
loop_
_entity.id
_entity.type
_entity.pdbx_description
1 polymer ?
#
loop_
_entity_poly.entity_id
_entity_poly.type
_entity_poly.pdbx_seq_one_letter_code
_entity_poly.pdbx_strand_id
1 'polypeptide(L)'
;MKRGLKSQQSSFTKLKTEQEAATRASFRVALEIAKRGKPFTDGEMIKECRIAIAEEMCPEKVNLLKTVSMSANTVTRRVENIAENISSQLFDKNGHVEWFSLALDESTDVSDTAQVLIYIRGVDKSYEVHE
;
A
#
# COMPACT_ATOMS: atom_id res chain seq x y z
N MET A 1 -34.93 9.97 -24.58
CA MET A 1 -33.62 9.32 -24.85
C MET A 1 -32.43 10.01 -24.17
N LYS A 2 -32.15 11.31 -24.40
CA LYS A 2 -30.97 12.01 -23.85
C LYS A 2 -30.86 12.08 -22.30
N ARG A 3 -31.97 12.16 -21.57
CA ARG A 3 -31.97 12.13 -20.08
C ARG A 3 -31.55 10.78 -19.50
N GLY A 4 -31.96 9.68 -20.13
CA GLY A 4 -31.59 8.32 -19.71
C GLY A 4 -30.10 8.05 -19.85
N LEU A 5 -29.49 8.46 -20.97
CA LEU A 5 -28.04 8.34 -21.16
C LEU A 5 -27.24 9.12 -20.12
N LYS A 6 -27.65 10.35 -19.79
CA LYS A 6 -26.96 11.18 -18.79
C LYS A 6 -27.03 10.56 -17.38
N SER A 7 -28.18 9.99 -17.00
CA SER A 7 -28.35 9.29 -15.72
C SER A 7 -27.54 8.00 -15.63
N GLN A 8 -27.41 7.28 -16.74
CA GLN A 8 -26.60 6.07 -16.82
C GLN A 8 -25.11 6.42 -16.72
N GLN A 9 -24.65 7.45 -17.45
CA GLN A 9 -23.28 7.94 -17.37
C GLN A 9 -22.89 8.39 -15.95
N SER A 10 -23.74 9.16 -15.27
CA SER A 10 -23.45 9.61 -13.90
C SER A 10 -23.34 8.45 -12.91
N SER A 11 -24.14 7.40 -13.09
CA SER A 11 -24.09 6.18 -12.27
C SER A 11 -22.77 5.42 -12.46
N PHE A 12 -22.31 5.28 -13.72
CA PHE A 12 -21.02 4.66 -14.02
C PHE A 12 -19.84 5.46 -13.45
N THR A 13 -19.87 6.79 -13.57
CA THR A 13 -18.82 7.64 -12.99
C THR A 13 -18.75 7.45 -11.47
N LYS A 14 -19.90 7.45 -10.78
CA LYS A 14 -19.97 7.23 -9.33
C LYS A 14 -19.38 5.87 -8.92
N LEU A 15 -19.78 4.80 -9.60
CA LEU A 15 -19.26 3.44 -9.32
C LEU A 15 -17.73 3.37 -9.51
N LYS A 16 -17.21 3.98 -10.57
CA LYS A 16 -15.76 4.05 -10.81
C LYS A 16 -15.04 4.76 -9.66
N THR A 17 -15.54 5.90 -9.21
CA THR A 17 -14.94 6.66 -8.11
C THR A 17 -14.95 5.87 -6.79
N GLU A 18 -16.05 5.16 -6.50
CA GLU A 18 -16.16 4.30 -5.31
C GLU A 18 -15.17 3.12 -5.36
N GLN A 19 -15.02 2.47 -6.52
CA GLN A 19 -14.05 1.39 -6.70
C GLN A 19 -12.59 1.86 -6.55
N GLU A 20 -12.26 3.03 -7.10
CA GLU A 20 -10.95 3.64 -6.92
C GLU A 20 -10.69 3.99 -5.45
N ALA A 21 -11.70 4.54 -4.75
CA ALA A 21 -11.61 4.83 -3.32
C ALA A 21 -11.41 3.55 -2.49
N ALA A 22 -12.16 2.48 -2.78
CA ALA A 22 -12.01 1.19 -2.13
C ALA A 22 -10.61 0.58 -2.37
N THR A 23 -10.10 0.71 -3.60
CA THR A 23 -8.74 0.28 -3.94
C THR A 23 -7.69 1.05 -3.15
N ARG A 24 -7.77 2.39 -3.11
CA ARG A 24 -6.86 3.22 -2.29
C ARG A 24 -6.93 2.87 -0.81
N ALA A 25 -8.13 2.62 -0.29
CA ALA A 25 -8.31 2.19 1.09
C ALA A 25 -7.62 0.85 1.37
N SER A 26 -7.72 -0.13 0.44
CA SER A 26 -7.05 -1.42 0.58
C SER A 26 -5.52 -1.29 0.65
N PHE A 27 -4.93 -0.41 -0.16
CA PHE A 27 -3.49 -0.10 -0.10
C PHE A 27 -3.09 0.54 1.24
N ARG A 28 -3.88 1.50 1.74
CA ARG A 28 -3.59 2.17 3.02
C ARG A 28 -3.59 1.18 4.18
N VAL A 29 -4.57 0.28 4.24
CA VAL A 29 -4.60 -0.71 5.33
C VAL A 29 -3.48 -1.74 5.18
N ALA A 30 -3.21 -2.23 3.97
CA ALA A 30 -2.10 -3.15 3.74
C ALA A 30 -0.74 -2.54 4.16
N LEU A 31 -0.53 -1.25 3.88
CA LEU A 31 0.65 -0.52 4.35
C LEU A 31 0.74 -0.46 5.88
N GLU A 32 -0.38 -0.20 6.57
CA GLU A 32 -0.40 -0.17 8.05
C GLU A 32 -0.13 -1.54 8.67
N ILE A 33 -0.65 -2.62 8.08
CA ILE A 33 -0.35 -4.00 8.50
C ILE A 33 1.15 -4.28 8.35
N ALA A 34 1.71 -3.99 7.17
CA ALA A 34 3.12 -4.22 6.86
C ALA A 34 4.07 -3.41 7.76
N LYS A 35 3.81 -2.11 7.95
CA LYS A 35 4.61 -1.24 8.82
C LYS A 35 4.68 -1.72 10.27
N ARG A 36 3.63 -2.39 10.75
CA ARG A 36 3.55 -2.91 12.12
C ARG A 36 4.04 -4.36 12.25
N GLY A 37 4.52 -4.97 11.15
CA GLY A 37 4.96 -6.37 11.13
C GLY A 37 3.84 -7.34 11.50
N LYS A 38 2.58 -7.02 11.19
CA LYS A 38 1.43 -7.86 11.53
C LYS A 38 1.16 -8.93 10.45
N PRO A 39 0.64 -10.10 10.82
CA PRO A 39 0.22 -11.11 9.84
C PRO A 39 -0.76 -10.53 8.82
N PHE A 40 -0.61 -10.90 7.55
CA PHE A 40 -1.51 -10.42 6.50
C PHE A 40 -2.95 -10.93 6.64
N THR A 41 -3.13 -12.03 7.38
CA THR A 41 -4.44 -12.55 7.81
C THR A 41 -5.22 -11.57 8.68
N ASP A 42 -4.54 -10.66 9.39
CA ASP A 42 -5.20 -9.62 10.21
C ASP A 42 -6.08 -8.69 9.36
N GLY A 43 -5.86 -8.64 8.04
CA GLY A 43 -6.72 -7.90 7.11
C GLY A 43 -8.19 -8.31 7.19
N GLU A 44 -8.49 -9.59 7.39
CA GLU A 44 -9.86 -10.08 7.51
C GLU A 44 -10.49 -9.65 8.84
N MET A 45 -9.76 -9.77 9.94
CA MET A 45 -10.19 -9.28 11.26
C MET A 45 -10.47 -7.77 11.24
N ILE A 46 -9.57 -6.97 10.65
CA ILE A 46 -9.77 -5.51 10.53
C ILE A 46 -11.02 -5.20 9.71
N LYS A 47 -11.28 -5.97 8.66
CA LYS A 47 -12.50 -5.82 7.85
C LYS A 47 -13.73 -6.09 8.69
N GLU A 48 -13.77 -7.17 9.45
CA GLU A 48 -14.88 -7.52 10.34
C GLU A 48 -15.14 -6.44 11.40
N CYS A 49 -14.09 -6.01 12.12
CA CYS A 49 -14.21 -4.95 13.14
C CYS A 49 -14.77 -3.66 12.54
N ARG A 50 -14.29 -3.25 11.37
CA ARG A 50 -14.76 -2.04 10.69
C ARG A 50 -16.23 -2.16 10.26
N ILE A 51 -16.67 -3.33 9.81
CA ILE A 51 -18.07 -3.55 9.44
C ILE A 51 -18.97 -3.51 10.68
N ALA A 52 -18.58 -4.15 11.78
CA ALA A 52 -19.34 -4.11 13.04
C ALA A 52 -19.53 -2.67 13.54
N ILE A 53 -18.47 -1.85 13.52
CA ILE A 53 -18.56 -0.42 13.89
C ILE A 53 -19.52 0.33 12.95
N ALA A 54 -19.46 0.06 11.64
CA ALA A 54 -20.30 0.73 10.67
C ALA A 54 -21.77 0.34 10.77
N GLU A 55 -22.08 -0.91 11.14
CA GLU A 55 -23.46 -1.36 11.35
C GLU A 55 -24.13 -0.57 12.49
N GLU A 56 -23.39 -0.23 13.54
CA GLU A 56 -23.90 0.59 14.65
C GLU A 56 -23.88 2.09 14.36
N MET A 57 -22.80 2.62 13.79
CA MET A 57 -22.59 4.08 13.71
C MET A 57 -22.97 4.71 12.37
N CYS A 58 -22.87 3.95 11.27
CA CYS A 58 -23.07 4.45 9.90
C CYS A 58 -23.69 3.36 8.99
N PRO A 59 -24.89 2.86 9.30
CA PRO A 59 -25.48 1.71 8.60
C PRO A 59 -25.63 1.96 7.09
N GLU A 60 -25.78 3.23 6.67
CA GLU A 60 -25.86 3.64 5.28
C GLU A 60 -24.55 3.40 4.48
N LYS A 61 -23.41 3.26 5.17
CA LYS A 61 -22.07 3.07 4.56
C LYS A 61 -21.57 1.63 4.60
N VAL A 62 -22.29 0.71 5.25
CA VAL A 62 -21.86 -0.70 5.41
C VAL A 62 -21.54 -1.36 4.07
N ASN A 63 -22.42 -1.19 3.09
CA ASN A 63 -22.23 -1.78 1.75
C ASN A 63 -20.99 -1.23 1.06
N LEU A 64 -20.72 0.07 1.18
CA LEU A 64 -19.52 0.70 0.64
C LEU A 64 -18.26 0.13 1.29
N LEU A 65 -18.25 -0.02 2.62
CA LEU A 65 -17.11 -0.58 3.33
C LEU A 65 -16.87 -2.05 2.97
N LYS A 66 -17.92 -2.85 2.77
CA LYS A 66 -17.81 -4.26 2.35
C LYS A 66 -17.06 -4.42 1.02
N THR A 67 -17.07 -3.41 0.14
CA THR A 67 -16.35 -3.43 -1.16
C THR A 67 -14.83 -3.43 -1.03
N VAL A 68 -14.28 -2.99 0.11
CA VAL A 68 -12.81 -2.98 0.30
C VAL A 68 -12.33 -4.43 0.49
N SER A 69 -11.51 -4.90 -0.45
CA SER A 69 -10.88 -6.23 -0.37
C SER A 69 -9.71 -6.20 0.62
N MET A 70 -9.70 -7.16 1.55
CA MET A 70 -8.71 -7.25 2.64
C MET A 70 -8.35 -8.70 3.00
N SER A 71 -8.56 -9.66 2.09
CA SER A 71 -8.07 -11.02 2.31
C SER A 71 -6.55 -11.03 2.41
N ALA A 72 -5.97 -12.06 3.05
CA ALA A 72 -4.52 -12.21 3.15
C ALA A 72 -3.82 -12.06 1.79
N ASN A 73 -4.32 -12.73 0.75
CA ASN A 73 -3.80 -12.62 -0.62
C ASN A 73 -3.90 -11.19 -1.20
N THR A 74 -4.96 -10.45 -0.86
CA THR A 74 -5.07 -9.06 -1.28
C THR A 74 -4.02 -8.22 -0.58
N VAL A 75 -3.87 -8.38 0.74
CA VAL A 75 -2.87 -7.65 1.53
C VAL A 75 -1.47 -7.93 1.00
N THR A 76 -1.10 -9.21 0.78
CA THR A 76 0.18 -9.60 0.17
C THR A 76 0.43 -8.83 -1.12
N ARG A 77 -0.50 -8.92 -2.08
CA ARG A 77 -0.34 -8.26 -3.38
C ARG A 77 -0.25 -6.74 -3.25
N ARG A 78 -0.97 -6.13 -2.32
CA ARG A 78 -0.87 -4.67 -2.09
C ARG A 78 0.49 -4.29 -1.53
N VAL A 79 1.03 -5.07 -0.60
CA VAL A 79 2.37 -4.87 -0.03
C VAL A 79 3.45 -5.03 -1.10
N GLU A 80 3.37 -6.06 -1.94
CA GLU A 80 4.27 -6.28 -3.07
C GLU A 80 4.26 -5.10 -4.05
N ASN A 81 3.07 -4.63 -4.46
CA ASN A 81 2.96 -3.46 -5.34
C ASN A 81 3.54 -2.19 -4.69
N ILE A 82 3.38 -2.01 -3.38
CA ILE A 82 3.99 -0.88 -2.67
C ILE A 82 5.51 -1.01 -2.69
N ALA A 83 6.05 -2.20 -2.40
CA ALA A 83 7.48 -2.46 -2.40
C ALA A 83 8.10 -2.27 -3.80
N GLU A 84 7.43 -2.75 -4.85
CA GLU A 84 7.84 -2.55 -6.24
C GLU A 84 7.84 -1.07 -6.61
N ASN A 85 6.77 -0.34 -6.26
CA ASN A 85 6.70 1.10 -6.51
C ASN A 85 7.78 1.88 -5.75
N ILE A 86 8.07 1.53 -4.48
CA ILE A 86 9.18 2.14 -3.73
C ILE A 86 10.51 1.84 -4.41
N SER A 87 10.73 0.58 -4.80
CA SER A 87 11.96 0.16 -5.50
C SER A 87 12.14 0.90 -6.82
N SER A 88 11.10 1.02 -7.64
CA SER A 88 11.12 1.79 -8.89
C SER A 88 11.47 3.26 -8.64
N GLN A 89 10.85 3.89 -7.64
CA GLN A 89 11.15 5.28 -7.30
C GLN A 89 12.59 5.48 -6.81
N LEU A 90 13.13 4.50 -6.07
CA LEU A 90 14.54 4.50 -5.69
C LEU A 90 15.43 4.38 -6.93
N PHE A 91 15.17 3.44 -7.84
CA PHE A 91 15.94 3.31 -9.08
C PHE A 91 15.87 4.56 -9.96
N ASP A 92 14.69 5.18 -10.11
CA ASP A 92 14.52 6.39 -10.91
C ASP A 92 15.31 7.56 -10.33
N LYS A 93 15.33 7.71 -8.98
CA LYS A 93 16.15 8.72 -8.30
C LYS A 93 17.65 8.42 -8.43
N ASN A 94 18.03 7.16 -8.25
CA ASN A 94 19.41 6.72 -8.30
C ASN A 94 19.98 6.68 -9.73
N GLY A 95 19.15 6.71 -10.77
CA GLY A 95 19.58 6.86 -12.16
C GLY A 95 20.31 8.19 -12.45
N HIS A 96 20.24 9.15 -11.52
CA HIS A 96 20.92 10.44 -11.57
C HIS A 96 22.11 10.55 -10.60
N VAL A 97 22.43 9.48 -9.87
CA VAL A 97 23.55 9.44 -8.93
C VAL A 97 24.86 9.25 -9.72
N GLU A 98 25.81 10.16 -9.52
CA GLU A 98 27.12 10.13 -10.18
C GLU A 98 28.16 9.39 -9.31
N TRP A 99 27.96 9.39 -7.98
CA TRP A 99 28.79 8.65 -7.03
C TRP A 99 27.93 7.96 -5.97
N PHE A 100 28.27 6.73 -5.61
CA PHE A 100 27.57 6.01 -4.54
C PHE A 100 28.54 5.32 -3.60
N SER A 101 28.07 5.06 -2.38
CA SER A 101 28.72 4.20 -1.39
C SER A 101 27.71 3.22 -0.83
N LEU A 102 28.19 2.03 -0.46
CA LEU A 102 27.40 0.99 0.19
C LEU A 102 27.96 0.77 1.59
N ALA A 103 27.10 0.78 2.60
CA ALA A 103 27.45 0.28 3.93
C ALA A 103 26.68 -1.02 4.19
N LEU A 104 27.41 -2.04 4.60
CA LEU A 104 26.87 -3.36 4.94
C LEU A 104 26.98 -3.54 6.45
N ASP A 105 25.87 -3.86 7.09
CA ASP A 105 25.81 -4.20 8.50
C ASP A 105 25.24 -5.61 8.65
N GLU A 106 26.07 -6.55 9.09
CA GLU A 106 25.68 -7.93 9.32
C GLU A 106 25.50 -8.18 10.82
N SER A 107 24.35 -8.74 11.19
CA SER A 107 24.06 -9.18 12.54
C SER A 107 23.47 -10.59 12.52
N THR A 108 23.46 -11.29 13.65
CA THR A 108 22.75 -12.57 13.79
C THR A 108 21.54 -12.39 14.68
N ASP A 109 20.43 -13.03 14.32
CA ASP A 109 19.24 -13.05 15.16
C ASP A 109 19.32 -14.09 16.28
N VAL A 110 18.27 -14.15 17.10
CA VAL A 110 18.17 -15.09 18.23
C VAL A 110 18.19 -16.57 17.82
N SER A 111 18.03 -16.86 16.53
CA SER A 111 18.07 -18.20 15.93
C SER A 111 19.39 -18.46 15.18
N ASP A 112 20.41 -17.62 15.39
CA ASP A 112 21.71 -17.68 14.70
C ASP A 112 21.60 -17.53 13.17
N THR A 113 20.55 -16.86 12.70
CA THR A 113 20.39 -16.53 11.28
C THR A 113 21.03 -15.18 11.00
N ALA A 114 22.00 -15.15 10.08
CA ALA A 114 22.63 -13.91 9.63
C ALA A 114 21.63 -13.03 8.87
N GLN A 115 21.57 -11.76 9.25
CA GLN A 115 20.78 -10.70 8.62
C GLN A 115 21.74 -9.60 8.16
N VAL A 116 21.65 -9.21 6.88
CA VAL A 116 22.49 -8.16 6.29
C VAL A 116 21.63 -6.97 5.91
N LEU A 117 21.94 -5.81 6.48
CA LEU A 117 21.40 -4.52 6.08
C LEU A 117 22.34 -3.89 5.06
N ILE A 118 21.76 -3.37 3.97
CA ILE A 118 22.49 -2.67 2.91
C ILE A 118 21.98 -1.23 2.87
N TYR A 119 22.85 -0.29 3.22
CA TYR A 119 22.58 1.15 3.09
C TYR A 119 23.22 1.66 1.80
N ILE A 120 22.44 2.38 1.01
CA ILE A 120 22.90 3.00 -0.24
C ILE A 120 22.92 4.50 -0.02
N ARG A 121 24.08 5.12 -0.16
CA ARG A 121 24.23 6.58 -0.14
C ARG A 121 24.70 7.05 -1.50
N GLY A 122 23.87 7.84 -2.19
CA GLY A 122 24.14 8.42 -3.50
C GLY A 122 24.43 9.92 -3.44
N VAL A 123 25.23 10.41 -4.37
CA VAL A 123 25.49 11.84 -4.62
C VAL A 123 25.23 12.13 -6.09
N ASP A 124 24.40 13.13 -6.37
CA ASP A 124 24.12 13.56 -7.74
C ASP A 124 25.12 14.62 -8.23
N LYS A 125 24.95 15.06 -9.49
CA LYS A 125 25.82 16.06 -10.14
C LYS A 125 25.82 17.42 -9.44
N SER A 126 24.75 17.71 -8.70
CA SER A 126 24.56 18.94 -7.94
C SER A 126 25.15 18.84 -6.54
N TYR A 127 25.81 17.73 -6.21
CA TYR A 127 26.33 17.41 -4.89
C TYR A 127 25.24 17.26 -3.83
N GLU A 128 23.99 16.99 -4.22
CA GLU A 128 22.94 16.62 -3.27
C GLU A 128 23.08 15.15 -2.87
N VAL A 129 22.88 14.89 -1.57
CA VAL A 129 23.02 13.56 -0.97
C VAL A 129 21.65 12.90 -0.89
N HIS A 130 21.56 11.66 -1.38
CA HIS A 130 20.39 10.80 -1.33
C HIS A 130 20.71 9.56 -0.48
N GLU A 131 19.94 9.33 0.57
CA GLU A 131 20.06 8.22 1.53
C GLU A 131 18.73 7.48 1.69
#